data_AF-Q71I02-F1
#
_entry.id   AF-Q71I02-F1
#
_cell.length_a   1.000
_cell.length_b   1.000
_cell.length_c   1.000
_cell.angle_alpha   90.00
_cell.angle_beta   90.00
_cell.angle_gamma   90.00
#
_symmetry.space_group_name_H-M   'P 1'
#
loop_
_entity.id
_entity.type
_entity.pdbx_description
1 polymer ?
#
loop_
_entity_poly.entity_id
_entity_poly.type
_entity_poly.pdbx_seq_one_letter_code
_entity_poly.pdbx_strand_id
1 'polypeptide(L)' 'VSEGYRKIRNTFRYMLANTADFDPEKDRVAYKDLRKIDQYLEVKLNDLVAESIVNYDKYDFADVYKLVFKFITNDLSAF' A
#
# COMPACT_ATOMS: atom_id res chain seq x y z
N VAL A 1 15.37 12.36 -12.63
CA VAL A 1 14.28 11.81 -11.79
C VAL A 1 14.81 10.62 -10.99
N SER A 2 14.83 10.74 -9.65
CA SER A 2 15.32 9.71 -8.72
C SER A 2 14.59 8.37 -8.89
N GLU A 3 15.32 7.26 -8.77
CA GLU A 3 14.81 5.90 -8.97
C GLU A 3 13.64 5.56 -8.04
N GLY A 4 13.70 6.03 -6.78
CA GLY A 4 12.65 5.80 -5.79
C GLY A 4 11.29 6.35 -6.21
N TYR A 5 11.26 7.61 -6.68
CA TYR A 5 10.03 8.22 -7.21
C TYR A 5 9.46 7.45 -8.40
N ARG A 6 10.33 6.99 -9.32
CA ARG A 6 9.91 6.22 -10.49
C ARG A 6 9.23 4.91 -10.08
N LYS A 7 9.76 4.24 -9.04
CA LYS A 7 9.19 2.99 -8.54
C LYS A 7 7.83 3.20 -7.89
N ILE A 8 7.72 4.19 -6.99
CA ILE A 8 6.44 4.57 -6.36
C ILE A 8 5.37 4.83 -7.43
N ARG A 9 5.67 5.71 -8.39
CA ARG A 9 4.74 6.06 -9.47
C ARG A 9 4.31 4.85 -10.29
N ASN A 10 5.25 3.97 -10.66
CA ASN A 10 4.94 2.81 -11.49
C ASN A 10 4.06 1.79 -10.76
N THR A 11 4.27 1.59 -9.46
CA THR A 11 3.41 0.72 -8.64
C THR A 11 1.98 1.25 -8.58
N PHE A 12 1.79 2.55 -8.31
CA PHE A 12 0.46 3.17 -8.35
C PHE A 12 -0.20 3.08 -9.73
N ARG A 13 0.56 3.31 -10.81
CA ARG A 13 0.04 3.16 -12.18
C ARG A 13 -0.48 1.74 -12.43
N TYR A 14 0.23 0.71 -11.96
CA TYR A 14 -0.21 -0.67 -12.10
C TYR A 14 -1.48 -0.94 -11.29
N MET A 15 -1.55 -0.49 -10.04
CA MET A 15 -2.75 -0.68 -9.20
C MET A 15 -3.98 0.01 -9.80
N LEU A 16 -3.85 1.26 -10.25
CA LEU A 16 -4.94 2.00 -10.89
C LEU A 16 -5.42 1.34 -12.18
N ALA A 17 -4.50 0.80 -12.98
CA ALA A 17 -4.86 0.11 -14.22
C ALA A 17 -5.63 -1.19 -13.97
N ASN A 18 -5.39 -1.87 -12.84
CA ASN A 18 -6.05 -3.13 -12.47
C ASN A 18 -7.32 -2.94 -11.62
N THR A 19 -7.70 -1.69 -11.32
CA THR A 19 -8.89 -1.37 -10.51
C THR A 19 -9.85 -0.42 -11.23
N ALA A 20 -9.63 -0.20 -12.54
CA ALA A 20 -10.39 0.77 -13.32
C ALA A 20 -11.89 0.42 -13.47
N ASP A 21 -12.23 -0.85 -13.35
CA ASP A 21 -13.58 -1.41 -13.47
C ASP A 21 -14.18 -1.84 -12.11
N PHE A 22 -13.47 -1.61 -11.01
CA PHE A 22 -13.91 -2.01 -9.67
C PHE A 22 -14.81 -0.94 -9.03
N ASP A 23 -16.04 -1.33 -8.66
CA ASP A 23 -16.99 -0.51 -7.92
C ASP A 23 -17.02 -0.93 -6.44
N PRO A 24 -16.48 -0.13 -5.50
CA PRO A 24 -16.40 -0.51 -4.08
C PRO A 24 -17.74 -0.80 -3.41
N GLU A 25 -18.85 -0.27 -3.92
CA GLU A 25 -20.18 -0.51 -3.34
C GLU A 25 -20.78 -1.85 -3.80
N LYS A 26 -20.30 -2.41 -4.93
CA LYS A 26 -20.84 -3.64 -5.53
C LYS A 26 -19.88 -4.82 -5.45
N ASP A 27 -18.59 -4.56 -5.67
CA ASP A 27 -17.58 -5.60 -5.90
C ASP A 27 -16.74 -5.88 -4.65
N ARG A 28 -16.91 -5.07 -3.59
CA ARG A 28 -16.16 -5.26 -2.34
C ARG A 28 -16.55 -6.56 -1.66
N VAL A 29 -15.54 -7.39 -1.42
CA VAL A 29 -15.67 -8.64 -0.66
C VAL A 29 -15.48 -8.34 0.84
N ALA A 30 -16.29 -8.96 1.69
CA ALA A 30 -16.14 -8.84 3.13
C ALA A 30 -14.82 -9.48 3.59
N TYR A 31 -14.19 -8.91 4.62
CA TYR A 31 -12.86 -9.36 5.10
C TYR A 31 -12.77 -10.88 5.31
N LYS A 32 -13.78 -11.47 5.95
CA LYS A 32 -13.84 -12.91 6.24
C LYS A 32 -13.84 -13.80 4.99
N ASP A 33 -14.29 -13.25 3.86
CA ASP A 33 -14.46 -13.95 2.58
C ASP A 33 -13.29 -13.66 1.61
N LEU A 34 -12.38 -12.76 1.97
CA LEU A 34 -11.13 -12.54 1.25
C LEU A 34 -10.22 -13.77 1.28
N ARG A 35 -9.36 -13.92 0.25
CA ARG A 35 -8.32 -14.95 0.30
C ARG A 35 -7.36 -14.61 1.44
N LYS A 36 -6.74 -15.64 2.05
CA LYS A 36 -5.79 -15.44 3.16
C LYS A 36 -4.65 -14.48 2.83
N ILE A 37 -4.21 -14.47 1.57
CA ILE A 37 -3.17 -13.55 1.11
C ILE A 37 -3.64 -12.09 1.06
N ASP A 38 -4.90 -11.86 0.67
CA ASP A 38 -5.48 -10.51 0.63
C ASP A 38 -5.72 -9.99 2.05
N GLN A 39 -6.20 -10.85 2.96
CA GLN A 39 -6.30 -10.53 4.39
C GLN A 39 -4.94 -10.16 4.99
N TYR A 40 -3.89 -10.92 4.68
CA TYR A 40 -2.54 -10.62 5.11
C TYR A 40 -2.08 -9.25 4.60
N LEU A 41 -2.30 -8.94 3.32
CA LEU A 41 -1.92 -7.66 2.75
C LEU A 41 -2.70 -6.49 3.38
N GLU A 42 -3.98 -6.67 3.69
CA GLU A 42 -4.79 -5.67 4.40
C GLU A 42 -4.25 -5.38 5.81
N VAL A 43 -3.85 -6.42 6.56
CA VAL A 43 -3.19 -6.25 7.87
C VAL A 43 -1.89 -5.47 7.72
N LYS A 44 -1.05 -5.82 6.74
CA LYS A 44 0.22 -5.11 6.48
C LYS A 44 0.02 -3.64 6.12
N LEU A 45 -1.04 -3.33 5.36
CA LEU A 45 -1.42 -1.96 5.05
C LEU A 45 -1.86 -1.21 6.31
N ASN A 46 -2.67 -1.83 7.17
CA ASN A 46 -3.10 -1.22 8.43
C ASN A 46 -1.92 -0.90 9.35
N ASP A 47 -0.94 -1.82 9.45
CA ASP A 47 0.30 -1.60 10.20
C ASP A 47 1.09 -0.41 9.65
N LEU A 48 1.26 -0.34 8.32
CA LEU A 48 1.94 0.78 7.65
C LEU A 48 1.26 2.12 7.95
N VAL A 49 -0.07 2.17 7.87
CA VAL A 49 -0.84 3.39 8.12
C VAL A 49 -0.69 3.82 9.58
N ALA A 50 -0.84 2.90 10.52
CA ALA A 50 -0.69 3.18 11.94
C ALA A 50 0.71 3.73 12.27
N GLU A 51 1.77 3.09 11.77
CA GLU A 51 3.14 3.54 11.99
C GLU A 51 3.43 4.88 11.28
N SER A 52 2.87 5.09 10.09
CA SER A 52 3.01 6.36 9.37
C SER A 52 2.37 7.52 10.13
N ILE A 53 1.17 7.34 10.70
CA ILE A 53 0.49 8.35 11.51
C ILE A 53 1.35 8.74 12.72
N VAL A 54 1.89 7.75 13.45
CA VAL A 54 2.77 8.00 14.60
C VAL A 54 4.01 8.81 14.22
N ASN A 55 4.58 8.56 13.04
CA ASN A 55 5.75 9.31 12.56
C ASN A 55 5.36 10.71 12.06
N TYR A 56 4.20 10.88 11.43
CA TYR A 56 3.66 12.19 11.09
C TYR A 56 3.42 13.06 12.32
N ASP A 57 2.88 12.51 13.41
CA ASP A 57 2.67 13.22 14.68
C ASP A 57 3.98 13.72 15.30
N LYS A 58 5.10 13.05 14.98
CA LYS A 58 6.46 13.43 15.39
C LYS A 58 7.20 14.28 14.35
N TYR A 59 6.56 14.61 13.23
CA TYR A 59 7.17 15.28 12.08
C TYR A 59 8.37 14.53 11.48
N ASP A 60 8.44 13.21 11.65
CA ASP A 60 9.48 12.36 11.05
C ASP A 60 9.08 11.88 9.65
N PHE A 61 9.13 12.81 8.69
CA PHE A 61 8.80 12.52 7.30
C PHE A 61 9.79 11.57 6.61
N ALA A 62 11.03 11.51 7.10
CA ALA A 62 12.05 10.64 6.54
C ALA A 62 11.72 9.18 6.81
N ASP A 63 11.23 8.86 8.00
CA ASP A 63 10.81 7.50 8.35
C ASP A 63 9.50 7.12 7.67
N VAL A 64 8.53 8.04 7.52
CA VAL A 64 7.35 7.79 6.67
C VAL A 64 7.75 7.39 5.26
N TYR A 65 8.68 8.12 4.63
CA TYR A 65 9.18 7.77 3.30
C TYR A 65 9.79 6.37 3.26
N LYS A 66 10.64 6.01 4.24
CA LYS A 66 11.25 4.67 4.31
C LYS A 66 10.21 3.57 4.47
N LEU A 67 9.20 3.77 5.31
CA LEU A 67 8.12 2.81 5.54
C LEU A 67 7.31 2.56 4.28
N VAL A 68 6.84 3.62 3.62
CA VAL A 68 6.09 3.53 2.37
C VAL A 68 6.94 2.90 1.27
N PHE A 69 8.21 3.31 1.15
CA PHE A 69 9.10 2.77 0.13
C PHE A 69 9.35 1.28 0.35
N LYS A 70 9.60 0.86 1.59
CA LYS A 70 9.78 -0.56 1.97
C LYS A 70 8.53 -1.38 1.66
N PHE A 71 7.34 -0.88 1.97
CA PHE A 71 6.08 -1.57 1.65
C PHE A 71 5.90 -1.75 0.14
N ILE A 72 6.16 -0.70 -0.63
CA ILE A 72 6.11 -0.77 -2.09
C ILE A 72 7.11 -1.78 -2.66
N THR A 73 8.34 -1.80 -2.15
CA THR A 73 9.37 -2.69 -2.70
C THR A 73 9.20 -4.14 -2.28
N ASN A 74 8.80 -4.40 -1.04
CA ASN A 74 8.85 -5.73 -0.45
C ASN A 74 7.49 -6.43 -0.41
N ASP A 75 6.40 -5.69 -0.22
CA ASP A 75 5.07 -6.27 -0.10
C ASP A 75 4.32 -6.20 -1.45
N LEU A 76 4.44 -5.08 -2.19
CA LEU A 76 3.69 -4.89 -3.46
C LEU A 76 4.45 -5.25 -4.75
N SER A 77 5.78 -5.09 -4.77
CA SER A 77 6.58 -5.25 -6.00
C SER A 77 7.43 -6.53 -6.03
N ALA A 78 7.63 -7.20 -4.89
CA ALA A 78 8.44 -8.41 -4.80
C ALA A 78 7.61 -9.70 -4.84
N PHE A 79 6.29 -9.58 -4.94
CA PHE A 79 5.33 -10.67 -5.11
C PHE A 79 4.87 -10.78 -6.57
#